data_AF-A0A0Q5WT53-F1
#
_entry.id   AF-A0A0Q5WT53-F1
#
_cell.length_a   1.000
_cell.length_b   1.000
_cell.length_c   1.000
_cell.angle_alpha   90.00
_cell.angle_beta   90.00
_cell.angle_gamma   90.00
#
_symmetry.space_group_name_H-M   'P 1'
#
loop_
_entity.id
_entity.type
_entity.pdbx_description
1 polymer ?
#
loop_
_entity_poly.entity_id
_entity_poly.type
_entity_poly.pdbx_seq_one_letter_code
_entity_poly.pdbx_strand_id
1 'polypeptide(L)' 'MPMRLLRQSSAEIVGAPAGDLDIVFLQPDVPSRVPADSLVARSGLRAGCQKIGTFDRKAARLTPGMELLA' A
#
# COMPACT_ATOMS: atom_id res chain seq x y z
N MET A 1 30.80 27.15 -2.43
CA MET A 1 30.68 25.80 -1.84
C MET A 1 29.40 25.15 -2.37
N PRO A 2 29.43 24.33 -3.43
CA PRO A 2 28.21 23.67 -3.89
C PRO A 2 27.97 22.37 -3.12
N MET A 3 26.77 22.27 -2.53
CA MET A 3 26.26 21.13 -1.78
C MET A 3 25.83 20.03 -2.77
N ARG A 4 26.44 18.84 -2.69
CA ARG A 4 26.05 17.67 -3.49
C ARG A 4 24.74 17.10 -2.96
N LEU A 5 23.69 17.15 -3.78
CA LEU A 5 22.45 16.40 -3.55
C LEU A 5 22.66 14.95 -4.00
N LEU A 6 22.83 14.03 -3.04
CA LEU A 6 22.83 12.59 -3.32
C LEU A 6 21.39 12.14 -3.54
N ARG A 7 20.99 12.03 -4.81
CA ARG A 7 19.70 11.45 -5.21
C ARG A 7 19.80 9.93 -5.16
N GLN A 8 19.56 9.33 -3.99
CA GLN A 8 19.32 7.89 -3.90
C GLN A 8 17.91 7.61 -4.41
N SER A 9 17.77 7.20 -5.66
CA SER A 9 16.56 6.55 -6.17
C SER A 9 16.90 5.13 -6.60
N SER A 10 16.93 4.20 -5.64
CA SER A 10 16.74 2.80 -5.96
C SER A 10 15.25 2.53 -5.83
N ALA A 11 14.50 2.73 -6.91
CA ALA A 11 13.12 2.28 -6.97
C ALA A 11 13.15 0.77 -7.20
N GLU A 12 13.22 0.00 -6.12
CA GLU A 12 13.00 -1.43 -6.18
C GLU A 12 11.53 -1.65 -6.55
N ILE A 13 11.29 -1.95 -7.83
CA ILE A 13 9.95 -2.30 -8.31
C ILE A 13 9.72 -3.76 -7.90
N VAL A 14 9.16 -3.95 -6.71
CA VAL A 14 8.65 -5.26 -6.27
C VAL A 14 7.40 -5.55 -7.10
N GLY A 15 7.55 -6.39 -8.13
CA GLY A 15 6.44 -6.85 -8.94
C GLY A 15 5.47 -7.68 -8.10
N ALA A 16 4.22 -7.22 -7.98
CA ALA A 16 3.16 -8.05 -7.43
C ALA A 16 2.85 -9.19 -8.42
N PRO A 17 2.65 -10.44 -7.95
CA PRO A 17 2.20 -11.53 -8.83
C PRO A 17 0.89 -11.11 -9.52
N ALA A 18 0.79 -11.37 -10.82
CA ALA A 18 -0.26 -10.82 -11.70
C ALA A 18 -1.70 -10.98 -11.18
N GLY A 19 -1.97 -12.05 -10.42
CA GLY A 19 -3.28 -12.29 -9.80
C GLY A 19 -3.70 -11.27 -8.75
N ASP A 20 -2.78 -10.52 -8.13
CA ASP A 20 -3.13 -9.49 -7.14
C ASP A 20 -3.49 -8.14 -7.78
N LEU A 21 -3.01 -7.87 -8.99
CA LEU A 21 -3.33 -6.65 -9.75
C LEU A 21 -4.77 -6.71 -10.29
N ASP A 22 -5.18 -7.85 -10.84
CA ASP A 22 -6.53 -8.04 -11.37
C ASP A 22 -7.61 -7.79 -10.30
N ILE A 23 -7.37 -8.14 -9.04
CA ILE A 23 -8.35 -7.96 -7.96
C ILE A 23 -8.40 -6.51 -7.46
N VAL A 24 -7.40 -5.67 -7.73
CA VAL A 24 -7.44 -4.23 -7.38
C VAL A 24 -8.09 -3.41 -8.49
N PHE A 25 -7.94 -3.80 -9.74
CA PHE A 25 -8.50 -3.08 -10.88
C PHE A 25 -9.88 -3.60 -11.33
N LEU A 26 -10.26 -4.84 -10.99
CA LEU A 26 -11.54 -5.44 -11.41
C LEU A 26 -12.60 -5.50 -10.30
N GLN A 27 -12.28 -5.13 -9.05
CA GLN A 27 -13.27 -5.09 -7.97
C GLN A 27 -13.89 -3.68 -7.83
N PRO A 28 -15.22 -3.54 -8.01
CA PRO A 28 -15.90 -2.24 -7.98
C PRO A 28 -15.87 -1.58 -6.59
N ASP A 29 -15.66 -2.35 -5.53
CA ASP A 29 -15.73 -1.89 -4.14
C ASP A 29 -14.37 -1.51 -3.54
N VAL A 30 -13.27 -1.69 -4.27
CA VAL A 30 -11.97 -1.16 -3.83
C VAL A 30 -11.95 0.32 -4.19
N PRO A 31 -11.93 1.25 -3.22
CA PRO A 31 -11.86 2.66 -3.53
C PRO A 31 -10.61 2.92 -4.35
N SER A 32 -10.81 3.21 -5.64
CA SER A 32 -9.76 3.47 -6.65
C SER A 32 -8.79 4.59 -6.28
N ARG A 33 -9.02 5.27 -5.16
CA ARG A 33 -8.22 6.36 -4.60
C ARG A 33 -7.04 5.90 -3.74
N VAL A 34 -6.92 4.60 -3.43
CA VAL A 34 -5.78 4.05 -2.64
C VAL A 34 -5.40 2.61 -3.06
N PRO A 35 -4.99 2.40 -4.32
CA PRO A 35 -4.67 1.07 -4.84
C PRO A 35 -3.48 0.42 -4.13
N ALA A 36 -2.43 1.19 -3.80
CA ALA A 36 -1.26 0.68 -3.10
C ALA A 36 -1.59 0.24 -1.66
N ASP A 37 -2.30 1.07 -0.90
CA ASP A 37 -2.70 0.74 0.48
C ASP A 37 -3.60 -0.50 0.50
N SER A 38 -4.49 -0.64 -0.49
CA SER A 38 -5.34 -1.81 -0.63
C SER A 38 -4.54 -3.09 -0.90
N LEU A 39 -3.48 -3.02 -1.73
CA LEU A 39 -2.57 -4.15 -1.97
C LEU A 39 -1.83 -4.53 -0.68
N VAL A 40 -1.30 -3.55 0.05
CA VAL A 40 -0.58 -3.79 1.31
C VAL A 40 -1.50 -4.40 2.36
N ALA A 41 -2.71 -3.83 2.54
CA ALA A 41 -3.72 -4.36 3.45
C ALA A 41 -4.06 -5.82 3.12
N ARG A 42 -4.36 -6.11 1.86
CA ARG A 42 -4.74 -7.45 1.40
C ARG A 42 -3.60 -8.46 1.53
N SER A 43 -2.36 -8.07 1.20
CA SER A 43 -1.18 -8.91 1.35
C SER A 43 -1.00 -9.35 2.80
N GLY A 44 -1.08 -8.40 3.74
CA GLY A 44 -0.98 -8.70 5.16
C GLY A 44 -2.11 -9.58 5.69
N LEU A 45 -3.36 -9.33 5.27
CA LEU A 45 -4.49 -10.19 5.63
C LEU A 45 -4.29 -11.63 5.11
N ARG A 46 -3.78 -11.80 3.89
CA ARG A 46 -3.45 -13.13 3.33
C ARG A 46 -2.29 -13.82 4.04
N ALA A 47 -1.35 -13.05 4.59
CA ALA A 47 -0.29 -13.56 5.45
C ALA A 47 -0.79 -13.96 6.85
N GLY A 48 -2.09 -13.78 7.15
CA GLY A 48 -2.69 -14.12 8.44
C GLY A 48 -2.66 -13.00 9.46
N CYS A 49 -2.26 -11.78 9.08
CA CYS A 49 -2.37 -10.62 9.97
C CYS A 49 -3.85 -10.25 10.15
N GLN A 50 -4.21 -9.80 11.36
CA GLN A 50 -5.58 -9.35 11.63
C GLN A 50 -5.83 -7.92 11.14
N LYS A 51 -4.81 -7.06 11.19
CA LYS A 51 -4.82 -5.66 10.78
C LYS A 51 -3.43 -5.23 10.32
N ILE A 52 -3.38 -4.16 9.54
CA ILE A 52 -2.14 -3.52 9.09
C ILE A 52 -2.04 -2.11 9.64
N GLY A 53 -0.97 -1.85 10.40
CA GLY A 53 -0.71 -0.52 10.94
C GLY A 53 -0.22 0.45 9.87
N THR A 54 -0.66 1.70 9.94
CA THR A 54 -0.17 2.80 9.10
C THR A 54 -0.12 4.09 9.90
N PHE A 55 0.81 5.00 9.58
CA PHE A 55 0.82 6.37 10.13
C PHE A 55 0.03 7.35 9.26
N ASP A 56 -0.41 6.93 8.06
CA ASP A 56 -1.26 7.75 7.20
C ASP A 56 -2.71 7.67 7.67
N ARG A 57 -3.18 8.79 8.25
CA ARG A 57 -4.56 8.96 8.72
C ARG A 57 -5.59 8.79 7.60
N LYS A 58 -5.27 9.20 6.37
CA LYS A 58 -6.16 9.06 5.23
C LYS A 58 -6.24 7.59 4.81
N ALA A 59 -5.12 6.88 4.77
CA ALA A 59 -5.09 5.46 4.47
C ALA A 59 -5.89 4.65 5.51
N ALA A 60 -5.65 4.88 6.80
CA ALA A 60 -6.40 4.23 7.88
C ALA A 60 -7.93 4.48 7.81
N ARG A 61 -8.35 5.62 7.27
CA ARG A 61 -9.78 5.95 7.13
C ARG A 61 -10.41 5.31 5.89
N LEU A 62 -9.66 5.17 4.80
CA LEU A 62 -10.19 4.80 3.49
C LEU A 62 -9.96 3.34 3.12
N THR A 63 -9.02 2.65 3.79
CA THR A 63 -8.60 1.29 3.43
C THR A 63 -9.05 0.30 4.51
N PRO A 64 -10.04 -0.58 4.22
CA PRO A 64 -10.43 -1.64 5.13
C PRO A 64 -9.23 -2.54 5.50
N GLY A 65 -9.13 -2.89 6.79
CA GLY A 65 -8.02 -3.69 7.31
C GLY A 65 -6.78 -2.89 7.70
N MET A 66 -6.75 -1.58 7.45
CA MET A 66 -5.71 -0.70 8.00
C MET A 66 -6.15 -0.01 9.31
N GLU A 67 -5.17 0.25 10.18
CA GLU A 67 -5.36 0.93 11.46
C GLU A 67 -4.29 2.02 11.66
N LEU A 68 -4.71 3.19 12.14
CA LEU A 68 -3.80 4.28 12.43
C LEU A 68 -2.97 3.95 13.67
N LEU A 69 -1.66 3.90 13.51
CA LEU A 69 -0.72 3.83 14.62
C LEU A 69 -0.53 5.25 15.17
N ALA A 70 -0.89 5.43 16.45
CA ALA A 70 -0.77 6.70 17.17
C ALA A 70 0.68 7.11 17.41
#